data_AF-A0A523UF07-F1
#
_entry.id   AF-A0A523UF07-F1
#
_cell.length_a   1.000
_cell.length_b   1.000
_cell.length_c   1.000
_cell.angle_alpha   90.00
_cell.angle_beta   90.00
_cell.angle_gamma   90.00
#
_symmetry.space_group_name_H-M   'P 1'
#
loop_
_entity.id
_entity.type
_entity.pdbx_description
1 polymer ?
#
loop_
_entity_poly.entity_id
_entity_poly.type
_entity_poly.pdbx_seq_one_letter_code
_entity_poly.pdbx_strand_id
1 'polypeptide(L)'
;MEKLNFYVKRLSILLVTIALIVGMEGCIFGPSSQNLEIRTWYDLDDIRNNLSGHYILMNDLDSTTAGYDELASPTANEGEGWQPIIGAGGDPPFTGIFDGQGYEIRDLFINLPGKGYVGLFSVVGEEGRVGNIGVVNADVTSTAYIGGLVGVNGGTVSNSYSTG
;
A
#
# COMPACT_ATOMS: atom_id res chain seq x y z
N MET A 1 53.46 23.52 -1.97
CA MET A 1 52.62 22.75 -1.04
C MET A 1 51.12 22.91 -1.27
N GLU A 2 50.61 24.00 -1.86
CA GLU A 2 49.16 24.17 -2.13
C GLU A 2 48.60 23.24 -3.23
N LYS A 3 49.38 22.89 -4.25
CA LYS A 3 48.92 21.97 -5.33
C LYS A 3 48.67 20.53 -4.85
N LEU A 4 49.25 20.12 -3.72
CA LEU A 4 49.06 18.79 -3.13
C LEU A 4 47.74 18.68 -2.35
N ASN A 5 47.34 19.76 -1.65
CA ASN A 5 46.06 19.80 -0.92
C ASN A 5 44.83 19.86 -1.85
N PHE A 6 44.99 20.41 -3.06
CA PHE A 6 43.92 20.41 -4.07
C PHE A 6 43.64 19.00 -4.62
N TYR A 7 44.69 18.18 -4.78
CA TYR A 7 44.56 16.79 -5.22
C TYR A 7 43.98 15.89 -4.14
N VAL A 8 44.37 16.06 -2.87
CA VAL A 8 43.78 15.29 -1.76
C VAL A 8 42.30 15.61 -1.58
N LYS A 9 41.88 16.90 -1.65
CA LYS A 9 40.46 17.27 -1.56
C LYS A 9 39.59 16.76 -2.72
N ARG A 10 40.13 16.61 -3.94
CA ARG A 10 39.40 16.04 -5.09
C ARG A 10 39.43 14.49 -5.10
N LEU A 11 40.46 13.87 -4.53
CA LEU A 11 40.53 12.42 -4.35
C LEU A 11 39.63 11.92 -3.21
N SER A 12 39.38 12.74 -2.18
CA SER A 12 38.39 12.46 -1.12
C SER A 12 36.93 12.54 -1.61
N ILE A 13 36.65 13.36 -2.63
CA ILE A 13 35.30 13.47 -3.21
C ILE A 13 35.05 12.34 -4.25
N LEU A 14 36.10 11.74 -4.80
CA LEU A 14 35.98 10.59 -5.72
C LEU A 14 35.88 9.22 -5.01
N LEU A 15 36.02 9.16 -3.68
CA LEU A 15 35.85 7.93 -2.89
C LEU A 15 34.43 7.75 -2.32
N VAL A 16 33.49 8.64 -2.65
CA VAL A 16 32.06 8.54 -2.24
C VAL A 16 31.13 8.13 -3.41
N THR A 17 31.64 7.93 -4.63
CA THR A 17 30.80 7.57 -5.80
C THR A 17 31.13 6.22 -6.43
N ILE A 18 31.60 5.25 -5.64
CA ILE A 18 31.51 3.83 -5.98
C ILE A 18 30.85 3.10 -4.81
N ALA A 19 29.64 3.53 -4.44
CA ALA A 19 28.66 2.58 -3.94
C ALA A 19 28.22 1.80 -5.17
N LEU A 20 28.67 0.55 -5.24
CA LEU A 20 28.39 -0.34 -6.35
C LEU A 20 26.89 -0.37 -6.63
N ILE A 21 26.57 -0.20 -7.91
CA ILE A 21 25.54 -0.97 -8.58
C ILE A 21 25.89 -2.46 -8.36
N VAL A 22 25.46 -3.00 -7.23
CA VAL A 22 24.97 -4.38 -7.15
C VAL A 22 23.46 -4.24 -6.99
N GLY A 23 22.84 -3.76 -8.06
CA GLY A 23 21.41 -3.90 -8.28
C GLY A 23 21.14 -5.35 -8.65
N MET A 24 21.05 -6.20 -7.63
CA MET A 24 20.42 -7.49 -7.65
C MET A 24 19.73 -7.65 -6.30
N GLU A 25 18.50 -7.16 -6.24
CA GLU A 25 17.33 -7.78 -5.60
C GLU A 25 17.67 -9.15 -4.96
N GLY A 26 18.02 -9.16 -3.67
CA GLY A 26 18.49 -10.39 -3.03
C GLY A 26 18.92 -10.24 -1.57
N CYS A 27 17.93 -10.42 -0.68
CA CYS A 27 18.07 -10.77 0.73
C CYS A 27 18.70 -9.73 1.70
N ILE A 28 17.85 -8.87 2.26
CA ILE A 28 17.94 -8.53 3.68
C ILE A 28 17.09 -9.55 4.46
N PHE A 29 17.65 -10.74 4.68
CA PHE A 29 17.08 -11.76 5.57
C PHE A 29 17.44 -11.42 7.03
N GLY A 30 16.51 -10.78 7.75
CA GLY A 30 16.43 -10.86 9.22
C GLY A 30 15.38 -11.93 9.61
N PRO A 31 15.50 -12.60 10.78
CA PRO A 31 14.53 -13.63 11.15
C PRO A 31 13.22 -13.01 11.67
N SER A 32 12.10 -13.52 11.13
CA SER A 32 10.71 -13.49 11.62
C SER A 32 10.01 -12.16 11.93
N SER A 33 8.85 -11.95 11.27
CA SER A 33 7.76 -11.06 11.68
C SER A 33 8.10 -9.56 11.79
N GLN A 34 8.67 -8.97 10.74
CA GLN A 34 8.63 -7.51 10.62
C GLN A 34 7.24 -7.14 10.11
N ASN A 35 6.44 -6.50 10.97
CA ASN A 35 5.23 -5.85 10.50
C ASN A 35 5.65 -4.77 9.49
N LEU A 36 5.04 -4.75 8.31
CA LEU A 36 5.28 -3.72 7.31
C LEU A 36 4.47 -2.48 7.69
N GLU A 37 5.17 -1.38 7.92
CA GLU A 37 4.55 -0.09 8.20
C GLU A 37 3.99 0.52 6.91
N ILE A 38 2.77 1.04 6.99
CA ILE A 38 2.11 1.77 5.90
C ILE A 38 2.05 3.23 6.29
N ARG A 39 2.70 4.09 5.49
CA ARG A 39 2.78 5.53 5.72
C ARG A 39 2.31 6.34 4.52
N THR A 40 2.34 5.73 3.34
CA THR A 40 2.00 6.32 2.06
C THR A 40 1.07 5.41 1.27
N TRP A 41 0.47 5.95 0.20
CA TRP A 41 -0.34 5.14 -0.72
C TRP A 41 0.50 4.07 -1.44
N TYR A 42 1.80 4.32 -1.66
CA TYR A 42 2.71 3.32 -2.23
C TYR A 42 2.91 2.12 -1.30
N ASP A 43 3.09 2.35 0.01
CA ASP A 43 3.22 1.26 0.98
C ASP A 43 1.94 0.41 1.06
N LEU A 44 0.78 1.05 0.90
CA LEU A 44 -0.52 0.38 0.84
C LEU A 44 -0.66 -0.45 -0.45
N ASP A 45 -0.19 0.06 -1.58
CA ASP A 45 -0.20 -0.64 -2.87
C ASP A 45 0.72 -1.87 -2.85
N ASP A 46 1.86 -1.77 -2.17
CA ASP A 46 2.84 -2.86 -2.01
C ASP A 46 2.29 -4.10 -1.29
N ILE A 47 1.16 -4.00 -0.59
CA ILE A 47 0.45 -5.16 -0.01
C ILE A 47 0.17 -6.22 -1.09
N ARG A 48 -0.09 -5.80 -2.32
CA ARG A 48 -0.36 -6.71 -3.46
C ARG A 48 0.78 -7.69 -3.72
N ASN A 49 2.00 -7.34 -3.32
CA ASN A 49 3.19 -8.18 -3.48
C ASN A 49 3.29 -9.28 -2.41
N ASN A 50 2.54 -9.20 -1.31
CA ASN A 50 2.54 -10.19 -0.24
C ASN A 50 1.22 -10.26 0.56
N LEU A 51 0.16 -10.83 -0.01
CA LEU A 51 -1.17 -10.85 0.60
C LEU A 51 -1.30 -11.60 1.96
N SER A 52 -0.28 -12.32 2.40
CA SER A 52 -0.24 -12.99 3.71
C SER A 52 0.62 -12.24 4.74
N GLY A 53 1.10 -11.04 4.40
CA GLY A 53 1.91 -10.20 5.27
C GLY A 53 1.17 -9.65 6.49
N HIS A 54 1.93 -9.04 7.40
CA HIS A 54 1.41 -8.31 8.55
C HIS A 54 1.66 -6.83 8.34
N TYR A 55 0.61 -6.03 8.37
CA TYR A 55 0.61 -4.64 7.98
C TYR A 55 0.07 -3.77 9.10
N ILE A 56 0.73 -2.65 9.34
CA ILE A 56 0.34 -1.70 10.38
C ILE A 56 0.28 -0.31 9.75
N LEU A 57 -0.88 0.31 9.80
CA LEU A 57 -1.05 1.69 9.37
C LEU A 57 -0.47 2.63 10.44
N MET A 58 0.37 3.57 10.02
CA MET A 58 1.12 4.43 10.95
C MET A 58 0.65 5.89 10.99
N ASN A 59 -0.26 6.27 10.09
CA ASN A 59 -0.89 7.57 9.99
C ASN A 59 -2.14 7.48 9.11
N ASP A 60 -2.98 8.52 9.15
CA ASP A 60 -4.04 8.66 8.17
C ASP A 60 -3.43 8.72 6.75
N LEU A 61 -4.09 8.09 5.77
CA LEU A 61 -3.82 8.30 4.35
C LEU A 61 -4.96 9.12 3.77
N ASP A 62 -4.64 10.24 3.14
CA ASP A 62 -5.62 11.15 2.55
C ASP A 62 -5.09 11.74 1.24
N SER A 63 -5.82 12.73 0.69
CA SER A 63 -5.46 13.40 -0.54
C SER A 63 -4.12 14.15 -0.52
N THR A 64 -3.52 14.35 0.65
CA THR A 64 -2.22 15.03 0.83
C THR A 64 -1.08 14.06 1.05
N THR A 65 -1.38 12.78 1.24
CA THR A 65 -0.40 11.74 1.48
C THR A 65 0.26 11.30 0.17
N ALA A 66 1.57 11.06 0.20
CA ALA A 66 2.33 10.69 -1.00
C ALA A 66 1.72 9.47 -1.72
N GLY A 67 1.62 9.56 -3.04
CA GLY A 67 1.05 8.54 -3.92
C GLY A 67 -0.46 8.66 -4.18
N TYR A 68 -1.19 9.55 -3.49
CA TYR A 68 -2.65 9.69 -3.68
C TYR A 68 -3.04 9.99 -5.13
N ASP A 69 -2.43 11.01 -5.75
CA ASP A 69 -2.77 11.45 -7.10
C ASP A 69 -2.56 10.33 -8.14
N GLU A 70 -1.56 9.48 -7.93
CA GLU A 70 -1.18 8.38 -8.82
C GLU A 70 -2.01 7.12 -8.61
N LEU A 71 -2.43 6.85 -7.37
CA LEU A 71 -3.00 5.56 -6.99
C LEU A 71 -4.48 5.59 -6.60
N ALA A 72 -4.99 6.67 -6.02
CA ALA A 72 -6.31 6.68 -5.37
C ALA A 72 -7.23 7.85 -5.77
N SER A 73 -6.69 8.87 -6.44
CA SER A 73 -7.47 10.04 -6.88
C SER A 73 -8.45 9.70 -8.02
N PRO A 74 -9.46 10.56 -8.28
CA PRO A 74 -10.32 10.43 -9.46
C PRO A 74 -9.61 10.49 -10.82
N THR A 75 -8.34 10.90 -10.85
CA THR A 75 -7.51 10.93 -12.07
C THR A 75 -6.48 9.80 -12.14
N ALA A 76 -6.34 9.01 -11.07
CA ALA A 76 -5.47 7.84 -11.03
C ALA A 76 -6.00 6.74 -11.97
N ASN A 77 -5.09 5.92 -12.49
CA ASN A 77 -5.40 4.74 -13.31
C ASN A 77 -6.43 5.02 -14.42
N GLU A 78 -6.17 6.04 -15.24
CA GLU A 78 -7.06 6.44 -16.36
C GLU A 78 -8.49 6.82 -15.92
N GLY A 79 -8.65 7.27 -14.67
CA GLY A 79 -9.94 7.64 -14.10
C GLY A 79 -10.68 6.49 -13.40
N GLU A 80 -10.02 5.35 -13.22
CA GLU A 80 -10.53 4.24 -12.42
C GLU A 80 -10.27 4.41 -10.92
N GLY A 81 -9.32 5.25 -10.53
CA GLY A 81 -8.95 5.44 -9.13
C GLY A 81 -8.17 4.25 -8.55
N TRP A 82 -8.41 3.96 -7.28
CA TRP A 82 -7.76 2.85 -6.57
C TRP A 82 -8.14 1.49 -7.15
N GLN A 83 -7.11 0.69 -7.43
CA GLN A 83 -7.28 -0.70 -7.80
C GLN A 83 -7.42 -1.54 -6.51
N PRO A 84 -8.51 -2.31 -6.31
CA PRO A 84 -8.72 -3.12 -5.11
C PRO A 84 -7.54 -4.04 -4.77
N ILE A 85 -7.26 -4.28 -3.49
CA ILE A 85 -6.22 -5.23 -3.04
C ILE A 85 -6.61 -6.64 -3.47
N ILE A 86 -5.87 -7.11 -4.47
CA ILE A 86 -5.93 -8.39 -5.15
C ILE A 86 -4.49 -8.79 -5.53
N GLY A 87 -4.17 -10.09 -5.56
CA GLY A 87 -2.79 -10.55 -5.78
C GLY A 87 -2.43 -10.71 -7.25
N ALA A 88 -1.12 -10.80 -7.52
CA ALA A 88 -0.63 -11.00 -8.88
C ALA A 88 -1.10 -12.35 -9.47
N GLY A 89 -1.81 -12.31 -10.59
CA GLY A 89 -2.22 -13.49 -11.36
C GLY A 89 -3.68 -13.94 -11.21
N GLY A 90 -4.53 -13.22 -10.48
CA GLY A 90 -5.96 -13.53 -10.36
C GLY A 90 -6.52 -13.12 -9.01
N ASP A 91 -7.50 -13.86 -8.48
CA ASP A 91 -8.19 -13.57 -7.20
C ASP A 91 -7.63 -14.36 -5.99
N PRO A 92 -6.32 -14.37 -5.63
CA PRO A 92 -5.97 -14.86 -4.31
C PRO A 92 -6.50 -13.83 -3.29
N PRO A 93 -7.29 -14.28 -2.30
CA PRO A 93 -7.82 -13.37 -1.30
C PRO A 93 -6.70 -12.87 -0.38
N PHE A 94 -6.91 -11.72 0.25
CA PHE A 94 -6.05 -11.27 1.34
C PHE A 94 -6.20 -12.21 2.55
N THR A 95 -5.11 -12.84 2.97
CA THR A 95 -5.06 -13.77 4.12
C THR A 95 -4.16 -13.27 5.25
N GLY A 96 -3.56 -12.10 5.09
CA GLY A 96 -2.69 -11.46 6.07
C GLY A 96 -3.43 -10.78 7.20
N ILE A 97 -2.67 -9.97 7.94
CA ILE A 97 -3.17 -9.13 9.03
C ILE A 97 -2.98 -7.67 8.63
N PHE A 98 -4.05 -6.89 8.70
CA PHE A 98 -4.01 -5.45 8.54
C PHE A 98 -4.56 -4.80 9.82
N ASP A 99 -3.70 -4.11 10.56
CA ASP A 99 -4.06 -3.34 11.74
C ASP A 99 -3.99 -1.84 11.42
N GLY A 100 -5.15 -1.19 11.37
CA GLY A 100 -5.24 0.24 11.11
C GLY A 100 -4.88 1.12 12.31
N GLN A 101 -4.72 0.56 13.51
CA GLN A 101 -4.42 1.30 14.76
C GLN A 101 -5.39 2.47 15.09
N GLY A 102 -6.57 2.50 14.49
CA GLY A 102 -7.56 3.56 14.62
C GLY A 102 -7.37 4.73 13.64
N TYR A 103 -6.38 4.67 12.74
CA TYR A 103 -6.21 5.63 11.65
C TYR A 103 -7.23 5.41 10.53
N GLU A 104 -7.31 6.41 9.66
CA GLU A 104 -8.27 6.46 8.56
C GLU A 104 -7.59 6.46 7.20
N ILE A 105 -8.20 5.81 6.23
CA ILE A 105 -7.95 6.01 4.80
C ILE A 105 -9.10 6.86 4.28
N ARG A 106 -8.78 8.03 3.73
CA ARG A 106 -9.76 9.04 3.31
C ARG A 106 -9.76 9.22 1.80
N ASP A 107 -10.90 9.70 1.30
CA ASP A 107 -11.08 10.14 -0.08
C ASP A 107 -10.78 9.04 -1.11
N LEU A 108 -11.07 7.77 -0.74
CA LEU A 108 -10.86 6.62 -1.59
C LEU A 108 -11.83 6.66 -2.78
N PHE A 109 -11.33 6.86 -3.99
CA PHE A 109 -12.12 6.80 -5.22
C PHE A 109 -11.88 5.48 -5.97
N ILE A 110 -12.94 4.78 -6.33
CA ILE A 110 -12.90 3.57 -7.17
C ILE A 110 -14.04 3.62 -8.19
N ASN A 111 -13.72 3.59 -9.48
CA ASN A 111 -14.69 3.62 -10.56
C ASN A 111 -14.49 2.44 -11.53
N LEU A 112 -15.07 1.29 -11.16
CA LEU A 112 -14.94 0.03 -11.89
C LEU A 112 -16.32 -0.55 -12.29
N PRO A 113 -17.10 0.15 -13.14
CA PRO A 113 -18.51 -0.17 -13.45
C PRO A 113 -18.72 -1.47 -14.24
N GLY A 114 -17.68 -2.26 -14.49
CA GLY A 114 -17.73 -3.59 -15.12
C GLY A 114 -17.19 -4.73 -14.25
N LYS A 115 -16.73 -4.43 -13.03
CA LYS A 115 -16.08 -5.40 -12.12
C LYS A 115 -16.94 -5.62 -10.89
N GLY A 116 -16.92 -6.85 -10.37
CA GLY A 116 -17.45 -7.16 -9.05
C GLY A 116 -16.34 -7.30 -8.01
N TYR A 117 -16.72 -7.45 -6.73
CA TYR A 117 -15.79 -7.64 -5.61
C TYR A 117 -14.91 -6.41 -5.39
N VAL A 118 -15.55 -5.25 -5.21
CA VAL A 118 -14.86 -3.95 -5.20
C VAL A 118 -14.94 -3.31 -3.81
N GLY A 119 -13.77 -2.89 -3.35
CA GLY A 119 -13.52 -2.15 -2.11
C GLY A 119 -12.03 -1.85 -2.00
N LEU A 120 -11.59 -1.25 -0.88
CA LEU A 120 -10.16 -1.13 -0.61
C LEU A 120 -9.46 -2.50 -0.73
N PHE A 121 -10.04 -3.51 -0.08
CA PHE A 121 -9.76 -4.92 -0.31
C PHE A 121 -10.82 -5.55 -1.21
N SER A 122 -10.40 -6.28 -2.25
CA SER A 122 -11.36 -6.99 -3.09
C SER A 122 -12.03 -8.13 -2.32
N VAL A 123 -11.22 -9.09 -1.86
CA VAL A 123 -11.67 -10.23 -1.06
C VAL A 123 -10.74 -10.42 0.14
N VAL A 124 -11.32 -10.50 1.34
CA VAL A 124 -10.62 -10.98 2.55
C VAL A 124 -10.97 -12.45 2.75
N GLY A 125 -9.96 -13.32 2.74
CA GLY A 125 -10.12 -14.77 2.87
C GLY A 125 -10.30 -15.23 4.31
N GLU A 126 -10.58 -16.51 4.52
CA GLU A 126 -10.90 -17.10 5.83
C GLU A 126 -9.87 -16.81 6.93
N GLU A 127 -8.57 -16.79 6.58
CA GLU A 127 -7.49 -16.48 7.51
C GLU A 127 -7.21 -14.97 7.65
N GLY A 128 -7.75 -14.16 6.73
CA GLY A 128 -7.51 -12.73 6.66
C GLY A 128 -8.14 -11.97 7.82
N ARG A 129 -7.41 -10.99 8.34
CA ARG A 129 -7.82 -10.14 9.46
C ARG A 129 -7.60 -8.68 9.10
N VAL A 130 -8.68 -7.90 9.05
CA VAL A 130 -8.63 -6.46 8.81
C VAL A 130 -9.32 -5.76 9.96
N GLY A 131 -8.63 -4.89 10.69
CA GLY A 131 -9.23 -4.28 11.86
C GLY A 131 -8.70 -2.90 12.20
N ASN A 132 -9.44 -2.24 13.09
CA ASN A 132 -9.09 -0.94 13.65
C ASN A 132 -8.85 0.14 12.58
N ILE A 133 -9.69 0.20 11.53
CA ILE A 133 -9.53 1.15 10.43
C ILE A 133 -10.85 1.81 10.04
N GLY A 134 -10.81 3.11 9.74
CA GLY A 134 -11.88 3.81 9.04
C GLY A 134 -11.57 3.99 7.56
N VAL A 135 -12.54 3.76 6.68
CA VAL A 135 -12.47 4.22 5.27
C VAL A 135 -13.50 5.32 5.07
N VAL A 136 -13.04 6.57 5.05
CA VAL A 136 -13.90 7.76 5.16
C VAL A 136 -14.00 8.47 3.82
N ASN A 137 -15.19 8.95 3.48
CA ASN A 137 -15.45 9.63 2.21
C ASN A 137 -15.07 8.78 0.99
N ALA A 138 -15.46 7.50 1.02
CA ALA A 138 -15.24 6.57 -0.08
C ALA A 138 -16.29 6.75 -1.18
N ASP A 139 -15.86 6.93 -2.42
CA ASP A 139 -16.71 6.93 -3.61
C ASP A 139 -16.40 5.69 -4.44
N VAL A 140 -17.29 4.69 -4.39
CA VAL A 140 -17.07 3.36 -4.99
C VAL A 140 -18.19 3.01 -5.96
N THR A 141 -17.84 2.89 -7.23
CA THR A 141 -18.71 2.46 -8.34
C THR A 141 -18.29 1.09 -8.87
N SER A 142 -19.23 0.13 -8.90
CA SER A 142 -19.01 -1.26 -9.34
C SER A 142 -20.33 -1.96 -9.74
N THR A 143 -20.29 -3.17 -10.31
CA THR A 143 -21.49 -3.93 -10.72
C THR A 143 -22.11 -4.81 -9.64
N ALA A 144 -21.30 -5.39 -8.74
CA ALA A 144 -21.77 -6.33 -7.72
C ALA A 144 -20.74 -6.53 -6.60
N TYR A 145 -21.20 -6.89 -5.40
CA TYR A 145 -20.36 -7.13 -4.22
C TYR A 145 -19.42 -5.95 -3.91
N ILE A 146 -20.03 -4.86 -3.43
CA ILE A 146 -19.40 -3.56 -3.26
C ILE A 146 -19.36 -3.23 -1.77
N GLY A 147 -18.21 -2.78 -1.27
CA GLY A 147 -18.08 -2.20 0.06
C GLY A 147 -16.88 -1.26 0.12
N GLY A 148 -16.98 -0.15 0.86
CA GLY A 148 -15.87 0.82 0.94
C GLY A 148 -14.57 0.22 1.47
N LEU A 149 -14.66 -0.65 2.49
CA LEU A 149 -13.50 -1.34 3.07
C LEU A 149 -13.21 -2.71 2.40
N VAL A 150 -14.23 -3.57 2.29
CA VAL A 150 -14.08 -4.92 1.70
C VAL A 150 -15.24 -5.20 0.75
N GLY A 151 -14.94 -5.70 -0.46
CA GLY A 151 -15.95 -6.17 -1.40
C GLY A 151 -16.63 -7.46 -0.95
N VAL A 152 -15.85 -8.50 -0.65
CA VAL A 152 -16.32 -9.77 -0.05
C VAL A 152 -15.47 -10.16 1.15
N ASN A 153 -16.14 -10.42 2.28
CA ASN A 153 -15.49 -10.87 3.50
C ASN A 153 -15.79 -12.35 3.78
N GLY A 154 -14.77 -13.20 3.69
CA GLY A 154 -14.76 -14.57 4.22
C GLY A 154 -13.97 -14.70 5.54
N GLY A 155 -13.26 -13.65 5.95
CA GLY A 155 -12.43 -13.63 7.17
C GLY A 155 -13.00 -12.76 8.28
N THR A 156 -12.11 -12.12 9.05
CA THR A 156 -12.48 -11.27 10.18
C THR A 156 -12.29 -9.79 9.85
N VAL A 157 -13.37 -9.03 9.97
CA VAL A 157 -13.34 -7.56 9.98
C VAL A 157 -13.86 -7.07 11.34
N SER A 158 -13.09 -6.26 12.06
CA SER A 158 -13.45 -5.86 13.43
C SER A 158 -12.98 -4.45 13.80
N ASN A 159 -13.79 -3.72 14.58
CA ASN A 159 -13.51 -2.34 14.99
C ASN A 159 -13.21 -1.40 13.81
N SER A 160 -13.93 -1.61 12.70
CA SER A 160 -13.74 -0.88 11.46
C SER A 160 -15.04 -0.29 10.99
N TYR A 161 -14.96 0.78 10.20
CA TYR A 161 -16.13 1.45 9.66
C TYR A 161 -15.83 2.04 8.28
N SER A 162 -16.88 2.36 7.53
CA SER A 162 -16.75 3.08 6.26
C SER A 162 -17.88 4.10 6.10
N THR A 163 -17.57 5.22 5.47
CA THR A 163 -18.53 6.27 5.08
C THR A 163 -18.30 6.68 3.63
N GLY A 164 -19.36 7.11 2.94
CA GLY A 164 -19.37 7.48 1.53
C GLY A 164 -20.72 8.07 1.14
#